data_AF-A0A9P6KL55-F1
#
_entry.id   AF-A0A9P6KL55-F1
#
_cell.length_a   1.000
_cell.length_b   1.000
_cell.length_c   1.000
_cell.angle_alpha   90.00
_cell.angle_beta   90.00
_cell.angle_gamma   90.00
#
_symmetry.space_group_name_H-M   'P 1'
#
loop_
_entity.id
_entity.type
_entity.pdbx_description
1 polymer ?
#
loop_
_entity_poly.entity_id
_entity_poly.type
_entity_poly.pdbx_seq_one_letter_code
_entity_poly.pdbx_strand_id
1 'polypeptide(L)'
;MAKHLWAQVHSESLIDPLANLSRWHKPSCLAAITACYDLGVFQVMANGQGQPQSVTDIESKVGTDVDMLGRLLKHIAAMDYIKETDADTYAPTNFSNALTIPTIGDSYPCFVKGLLPACLHFPAYLTQTNYATPTDVRSGAFQSAFKTEKNMFEYLTAHPPLGQQFNHHMEAKLRYATHLRAIDSDHLLTNRAVVPIPLTTRLDAEPTQHSA
;
A
#
# COMPACT_ATOMS: atom_id res chain seq x y z
N MET A 1 -31.69 0.94 8.02
CA MET A 1 -30.65 1.23 7.01
C MET A 1 -30.14 2.68 7.05
N ALA A 2 -30.96 3.71 7.30
CA ALA A 2 -30.49 5.10 7.37
C ALA A 2 -29.46 5.41 8.49
N LYS A 3 -29.46 4.67 9.62
CA LYS A 3 -28.48 4.88 10.70
C LYS A 3 -27.04 4.45 10.35
N HIS A 4 -26.85 3.51 9.43
CA HIS A 4 -25.50 3.07 9.03
C HIS A 4 -24.82 4.05 8.06
N LEU A 5 -25.59 4.63 7.14
CA LEU A 5 -25.10 5.66 6.21
C LEU A 5 -24.77 6.98 6.94
N TRP A 6 -25.53 7.32 7.98
CA TRP A 6 -25.23 8.50 8.81
C TRP A 6 -23.91 8.38 9.59
N ALA A 7 -23.52 7.19 10.03
CA ALA A 7 -22.25 6.97 10.73
C ALA A 7 -21.02 7.00 9.81
N GLN A 8 -21.19 6.62 8.54
CA GLN A 8 -20.09 6.51 7.57
C GLN A 8 -19.76 7.85 6.90
N VAL A 9 -20.73 8.77 6.78
CA VAL A 9 -20.53 10.13 6.27
C VAL A 9 -20.03 11.11 7.35
N HIS A 10 -20.32 10.85 8.64
CA HIS A 10 -19.83 11.70 9.75
C HIS A 10 -18.44 11.30 10.29
N SER A 11 -17.89 10.15 9.92
CA SER A 11 -16.53 9.77 10.30
C SER A 11 -15.45 10.50 9.47
N GLU A 12 -15.83 11.10 8.34
CA GLU A 12 -14.92 11.93 7.52
C GLU A 12 -14.93 13.41 7.92
N SER A 13 -15.96 13.89 8.63
CA SER A 13 -16.10 15.32 8.95
C SER A 13 -15.53 15.75 10.30
N LEU A 14 -15.26 14.80 11.21
CA LEU A 14 -14.57 15.05 12.47
C LEU A 14 -13.63 13.88 12.75
N ILE A 15 -12.33 14.12 12.65
CA ILE A 15 -11.33 13.17 13.13
C ILE A 15 -11.59 12.98 14.64
N ASP A 16 -12.19 11.86 15.04
CA ASP A 16 -12.33 11.50 16.45
C ASP A 16 -10.92 11.48 17.07
N PRO A 17 -10.64 12.32 18.09
CA PRO A 17 -9.32 12.40 18.71
C PRO A 17 -8.78 11.05 19.19
N LEU A 18 -9.67 10.15 19.66
CA LEU A 18 -9.27 8.81 20.12
C LEU A 18 -8.96 7.89 18.94
N ALA A 19 -9.78 7.92 17.89
CA ALA A 19 -9.49 7.21 16.65
C ALA A 19 -8.24 7.76 15.92
N ASN A 20 -7.86 9.02 16.15
CA ASN A 20 -6.63 9.57 15.63
C ASN A 20 -5.41 9.12 16.41
N LEU A 21 -5.53 9.05 17.75
CA LEU A 21 -4.47 8.54 18.60
C LEU A 21 -4.10 7.13 18.17
N SER A 22 -5.08 6.25 17.94
CA SER A 22 -4.81 4.86 17.51
C SER A 22 -4.03 4.75 16.19
N ARG A 23 -3.95 5.80 15.34
CA ARG A 23 -3.18 5.76 14.07
C ARG A 23 -1.66 5.65 14.27
N TRP A 24 -1.15 5.74 15.50
CA TRP A 24 0.27 5.55 15.81
C TRP A 24 0.84 4.22 15.31
N HIS A 25 0.01 3.17 15.16
CA HIS A 25 0.46 1.87 14.66
C HIS A 25 0.65 1.84 13.12
N LYS A 26 0.15 2.83 12.38
CA LYS A 26 0.16 2.80 10.90
C LYS A 26 1.57 2.74 10.32
N PRO A 27 2.56 3.52 10.79
CA PRO A 27 3.94 3.39 10.31
C PRO A 27 4.55 2.01 10.58
N SER A 28 4.28 1.39 11.74
CA SER A 28 4.80 0.06 12.05
C SER A 28 4.19 -1.01 11.13
N CYS A 29 2.90 -0.88 10.81
CA CYS A 29 2.22 -1.76 9.86
C CYS A 29 2.82 -1.65 8.46
N LEU A 30 3.04 -0.42 7.98
CA LEU A 30 3.66 -0.18 6.67
C LEU A 30 5.07 -0.78 6.60
N ALA A 31 5.86 -0.62 7.67
CA ALA A 31 7.19 -1.20 7.75
C ALA A 31 7.15 -2.73 7.72
N ALA A 32 6.26 -3.36 8.49
CA ALA A 32 6.12 -4.81 8.54
C ALA A 32 5.61 -5.41 7.22
N ILE A 33 4.61 -4.78 6.58
CA ILE A 33 4.15 -5.18 5.25
C ILE A 33 5.29 -5.08 4.24
N THR A 34 6.06 -3.99 4.27
CA THR A 34 7.19 -3.80 3.36
C THR A 34 8.26 -4.87 3.57
N ALA A 35 8.57 -5.20 4.83
CA ALA A 35 9.51 -6.28 5.14
C ALA A 35 9.03 -7.64 4.63
N CYS A 36 7.76 -7.99 4.87
CA CYS A 36 7.16 -9.22 4.34
C CYS A 36 7.14 -9.25 2.81
N TYR A 37 6.91 -8.10 2.16
CA TYR A 37 6.95 -7.95 0.71
C TYR A 37 8.36 -8.19 0.17
N ASP A 38 9.37 -7.55 0.76
CA ASP A 38 10.77 -7.72 0.37
C ASP A 38 11.27 -9.17 0.53
N LEU A 39 10.77 -9.86 1.57
CA LEU A 39 11.05 -11.29 1.82
C LEU A 39 10.31 -12.23 0.85
N GLY A 40 9.34 -11.74 0.08
CA GLY A 40 8.53 -12.58 -0.82
C GLY A 40 7.46 -13.42 -0.11
N VAL A 41 7.11 -13.08 1.13
CA VAL A 41 6.12 -13.81 1.95
C VAL A 41 4.77 -13.89 1.23
N PHE A 42 4.30 -12.79 0.65
CA PHE A 42 2.99 -12.75 0.01
C PHE A 42 2.90 -13.66 -1.23
N GLN A 43 4.00 -13.76 -2.00
CA GLN A 43 4.09 -14.68 -3.13
C GLN A 43 4.05 -16.14 -2.66
N VAL A 44 4.76 -16.47 -1.57
CA VAL A 44 4.73 -17.81 -0.97
C VAL A 44 3.33 -18.19 -0.47
N MET A 45 2.63 -17.25 0.16
CA MET A 45 1.25 -17.45 0.61
C MET A 45 0.27 -17.62 -0.54
N ALA A 46 0.39 -16.80 -1.59
CA ALA A 46 -0.46 -16.92 -2.77
C ALA A 46 -0.28 -18.27 -3.50
N ASN A 47 0.94 -18.80 -3.53
CA ASN A 47 1.22 -20.14 -4.08
C ASN A 47 0.55 -21.27 -3.29
N GLY A 48 0.18 -21.03 -2.03
CA GLY A 48 -0.61 -21.95 -1.21
C GLY A 48 -2.10 -22.02 -1.58
N GLN A 49 -2.55 -21.29 -2.61
CA GLN A 49 -3.93 -21.31 -3.12
C GLN A 49 -4.99 -21.04 -2.03
N GLY A 50 -4.67 -20.16 -1.09
CA GLY A 50 -5.57 -19.80 0.01
C GLY A 50 -5.55 -20.77 1.20
N GLN A 51 -4.78 -21.86 1.14
CA GLN A 51 -4.63 -22.76 2.28
C GLN A 51 -3.79 -22.11 3.39
N PRO A 52 -4.10 -22.36 4.67
CA PRO A 52 -3.24 -21.94 5.76
C PRO A 52 -1.86 -22.58 5.67
N GLN A 53 -0.82 -21.81 5.99
CA GLN A 53 0.58 -22.23 6.00
C GLN A 53 1.19 -21.94 7.38
N SER A 54 2.00 -22.88 7.88
CA SER A 54 2.74 -22.64 9.12
C SER A 54 3.88 -21.65 8.91
N VAL A 55 4.35 -20.98 9.98
CA VAL A 55 5.53 -20.10 9.93
C VAL A 55 6.73 -20.85 9.38
N THR A 56 6.94 -22.10 9.79
CA THR A 56 8.05 -22.94 9.32
C THR A 56 7.95 -23.27 7.83
N ASP A 57 6.73 -23.48 7.31
CA ASP A 57 6.55 -23.73 5.87
C ASP A 57 6.87 -22.49 5.03
N ILE A 58 6.52 -21.30 5.54
CA ILE A 58 6.83 -20.03 4.86
C ILE A 58 8.33 -19.75 4.96
N GLU A 59 8.90 -19.90 6.15
CA GLU A 59 10.32 -19.69 6.45
C GLU A 59 11.22 -20.48 5.52
N SER A 60 10.94 -21.78 5.35
CA SER A 60 11.69 -22.69 4.47
C SER A 60 11.78 -22.23 3.01
N LYS A 61 10.91 -21.31 2.58
CA LYS A 61 10.85 -20.78 1.21
C LYS A 61 11.42 -19.37 1.07
N VAL A 62 11.38 -18.54 2.11
CA VAL A 62 11.84 -17.14 2.07
C VAL A 62 13.24 -16.95 2.64
N GLY A 63 13.73 -17.88 3.47
CA GLY A 63 15.11 -17.86 3.99
C GLY A 63 15.35 -16.75 5.02
N THR A 64 14.63 -16.81 6.15
CA THR A 64 14.76 -15.85 7.27
C THR A 64 14.74 -16.60 8.60
N ASP A 65 15.15 -15.96 9.68
CA ASP A 65 14.97 -16.52 11.01
C ASP A 65 13.48 -16.72 11.35
N VAL A 66 13.15 -17.92 11.86
CA VAL A 66 11.77 -18.34 12.14
C VAL A 66 11.10 -17.46 13.21
N ASP A 67 11.84 -17.05 14.25
CA ASP A 67 11.30 -16.21 15.32
C ASP A 67 11.01 -14.80 14.81
N MET A 68 11.90 -14.26 13.96
CA MET A 68 11.67 -12.97 13.32
C MET A 68 10.47 -13.01 12.38
N LEU A 69 10.32 -14.06 11.57
CA LEU A 69 9.18 -14.22 10.68
C LEU A 69 7.87 -14.38 11.46
N GLY A 70 7.87 -15.20 12.50
CA GLY A 70 6.72 -15.36 13.39
C GLY A 70 6.26 -14.02 13.96
N ARG A 71 7.19 -13.18 14.43
CA ARG A 71 6.87 -11.83 14.93
C ARG A 71 6.29 -10.90 13.86
N LEU A 72 6.82 -10.95 12.63
CA LEU A 72 6.30 -10.17 11.51
C LEU A 72 4.87 -10.62 11.15
N LEU A 73 4.68 -11.92 10.93
CA LEU A 73 3.39 -12.51 10.58
C LEU A 73 2.34 -12.26 11.67
N LYS A 74 2.70 -12.45 12.94
CA LYS A 74 1.82 -12.14 14.07
C LYS A 74 1.40 -10.67 14.10
N HIS A 75 2.33 -9.75 13.83
CA HIS A 75 2.02 -8.32 13.79
C HIS A 75 1.04 -7.98 12.66
N ILE A 76 1.29 -8.46 11.44
CA ILE A 76 0.41 -8.16 10.30
C ILE A 76 -0.92 -8.93 10.36
N ALA A 77 -0.97 -10.07 11.04
CA ALA A 77 -2.20 -10.81 11.31
C ALA A 77 -3.09 -10.09 12.34
N ALA A 78 -2.49 -9.55 13.42
CA ALA A 78 -3.22 -8.78 14.43
C ALA A 78 -3.86 -7.50 13.86
N MET A 79 -3.38 -7.03 12.70
CA MET A 79 -3.88 -5.86 11.97
C MET A 79 -4.77 -6.23 10.78
N ASP A 80 -5.20 -7.49 10.69
CA ASP A 80 -6.09 -8.05 9.65
C ASP A 80 -5.55 -8.01 8.21
N TYR A 81 -4.23 -7.88 8.02
CA TYR A 81 -3.63 -7.96 6.67
C TYR A 81 -3.50 -9.40 6.17
N ILE A 82 -3.30 -10.34 7.09
CA ILE A 82 -3.39 -11.79 6.88
C ILE A 82 -4.28 -12.38 7.97
N LYS A 83 -4.70 -13.64 7.83
CA LYS A 83 -5.57 -14.29 8.82
C LYS A 83 -4.78 -15.35 9.58
N GLU A 84 -4.71 -15.23 10.91
CA GLU A 84 -4.23 -16.33 11.76
C GLU A 84 -5.35 -17.36 11.94
N THR A 85 -5.06 -18.63 11.63
CA THR A 85 -6.04 -19.72 11.72
C THR A 85 -5.76 -20.69 12.87
N ASP A 86 -4.51 -20.79 13.29
CA ASP A 86 -4.03 -21.56 14.44
C ASP A 86 -2.72 -20.95 14.95
N ALA A 87 -2.17 -21.47 16.04
CA ALA A 87 -0.84 -21.11 16.52
C ALA A 87 0.20 -21.23 15.38
N ASP A 88 0.89 -20.13 15.12
CA ASP A 88 1.92 -20.02 14.08
C ASP A 88 1.45 -20.50 12.69
N THR A 89 0.16 -20.34 12.38
CA THR A 89 -0.43 -20.77 11.10
C THR A 89 -1.31 -19.67 10.52
N TYR A 90 -1.03 -19.28 9.26
CA TYR A 90 -1.60 -18.12 8.62
C TYR A 90 -2.15 -18.41 7.23
N ALA A 91 -3.30 -17.83 6.90
CA ALA A 91 -3.92 -17.85 5.59
C ALA A 91 -3.93 -16.45 4.95
N PRO A 92 -3.83 -16.34 3.62
CA PRO A 92 -3.88 -15.06 2.95
C PRO A 92 -5.29 -14.46 2.97
N THR A 93 -5.36 -13.13 2.92
CA THR A 93 -6.60 -12.36 2.70
C THR A 93 -6.62 -11.79 1.28
N ASN A 94 -7.74 -11.17 0.88
CA ASN A 94 -7.81 -10.41 -0.37
C ASN A 94 -6.74 -9.32 -0.44
N PHE A 95 -6.41 -8.71 0.71
CA PHE A 95 -5.38 -7.69 0.80
C PHE A 95 -4.00 -8.27 0.51
N SER A 96 -3.59 -9.33 1.22
CA SER A 96 -2.26 -9.93 1.02
C SER A 96 -2.10 -10.54 -0.38
N ASN A 97 -3.18 -11.08 -0.96
CA ASN A 97 -3.18 -11.54 -2.34
C ASN A 97 -3.02 -10.37 -3.33
N ALA A 98 -3.66 -9.23 -3.09
CA ALA A 98 -3.49 -8.06 -3.94
C ALA A 98 -2.03 -7.55 -3.94
N LEU A 99 -1.29 -7.72 -2.84
CA LEU A 99 0.12 -7.34 -2.78
C LEU A 99 1.02 -8.14 -3.72
N THR A 100 0.59 -9.30 -4.24
CA THR A 100 1.40 -10.03 -5.25
C THR A 100 1.31 -9.39 -6.64
N ILE A 101 0.37 -8.48 -6.87
CA ILE A 101 0.24 -7.72 -8.11
C ILE A 101 1.26 -6.57 -8.07
N PRO A 102 2.25 -6.51 -9.00
CA PRO A 102 3.33 -5.52 -8.92
C PRO A 102 2.84 -4.08 -8.78
N THR A 103 1.81 -3.68 -9.53
CA THR A 103 1.24 -2.31 -9.47
C THR A 103 0.73 -1.93 -8.08
N ILE A 104 0.24 -2.90 -7.30
CA ILE A 104 -0.25 -2.68 -5.94
C ILE A 104 0.88 -2.88 -4.93
N GLY A 105 1.57 -4.01 -4.99
CA GLY A 105 2.62 -4.40 -4.05
C GLY A 105 3.76 -3.40 -3.98
N ASP A 106 4.26 -2.94 -5.12
CA ASP A 106 5.40 -2.02 -5.18
C ASP A 106 5.12 -0.63 -4.58
N SER A 107 3.85 -0.29 -4.37
CA SER A 107 3.47 0.94 -3.67
C SER A 107 4.04 1.02 -2.25
N TYR A 108 4.13 -0.11 -1.55
CA TYR A 108 4.59 -0.17 -0.16
C TYR A 108 6.09 0.13 -0.02
N PRO A 109 7.01 -0.62 -0.66
CA PRO A 109 8.43 -0.30 -0.63
C PRO A 109 8.73 1.08 -1.25
N CYS A 110 8.04 1.49 -2.33
CA CYS A 110 8.21 2.84 -2.88
C CYS A 110 7.92 3.92 -1.83
N PHE A 111 6.79 3.79 -1.11
CA PHE A 111 6.40 4.79 -0.14
C PHE A 111 7.30 4.75 1.10
N VAL A 112 7.50 3.57 1.68
CA VAL A 112 8.26 3.40 2.93
C VAL A 112 9.73 3.75 2.77
N LYS A 113 10.34 3.40 1.63
CA LYS A 113 11.78 3.61 1.40
C LYS A 113 12.06 4.94 0.66
N GLY A 114 11.18 5.35 -0.24
CA GLY A 114 11.41 6.47 -1.16
C GLY A 114 10.75 7.79 -0.78
N LEU A 115 9.73 7.81 0.10
CA LEU A 115 8.92 9.00 0.34
C LEU A 115 8.71 9.30 1.83
N LEU A 116 8.32 8.29 2.61
CA LEU A 116 7.99 8.40 4.03
C LEU A 116 9.11 9.01 4.90
N PRO A 117 10.41 8.73 4.66
CA PRO A 117 11.49 9.38 5.43
C PRO A 117 11.45 10.91 5.34
N ALA A 118 11.12 11.47 4.17
CA ALA A 118 10.98 12.92 4.01
C ALA A 118 9.79 13.48 4.81
N CYS A 119 8.67 12.76 4.85
CA CYS A 119 7.51 13.15 5.65
C CYS A 119 7.82 13.15 7.15
N LEU A 120 8.49 12.10 7.65
CA LEU A 120 8.83 11.97 9.07
C LEU A 120 9.92 12.96 9.51
N HIS A 121 10.81 13.34 8.59
CA HIS A 121 11.86 14.32 8.84
C HIS A 121 11.38 15.77 8.75
N PHE A 122 10.20 16.01 8.15
CA PHE A 122 9.68 17.36 7.89
C PHE A 122 9.67 18.28 9.13
N PRO A 123 9.24 17.84 10.34
CA PRO A 123 9.28 18.69 11.53
C PRO A 123 10.71 19.13 11.90
N ALA A 124 11.68 18.21 11.81
CA ALA A 124 13.08 18.52 12.10
C ALA A 124 13.67 19.50 11.08
N TYR A 125 13.34 19.35 9.79
CA TYR A 125 13.70 20.31 8.75
C TYR A 125 13.16 21.71 9.05
N LEU A 126 11.88 21.84 9.42
CA LEU A 126 11.29 23.15 9.76
C LEU A 126 11.97 23.80 10.97
N THR A 127 12.35 23.03 11.99
CA THR A 127 13.13 23.56 13.11
C THR A 127 14.49 24.07 12.66
N GLN A 128 15.18 23.33 11.78
CA GLN A 128 16.50 23.74 11.24
C GLN A 128 16.44 25.03 10.42
N THR A 129 15.35 25.26 9.68
CA THR A 129 15.17 26.45 8.85
C THR A 129 14.49 27.61 9.60
N ASN A 130 14.28 27.48 10.91
CA ASN A 130 13.50 28.43 11.70
C ASN A 130 12.12 28.73 11.07
N TYR A 131 11.47 27.68 10.55
CA TYR A 131 10.17 27.72 9.88
C TYR A 131 10.13 28.65 8.64
N ALA A 132 11.28 28.92 8.02
CA ALA A 132 11.35 29.71 6.79
C ALA A 132 10.75 28.96 5.59
N THR A 133 10.06 29.69 4.71
CA THR A 133 9.56 29.16 3.45
C THR A 133 10.72 28.76 2.53
N PRO A 134 10.78 27.51 2.04
CA PRO A 134 11.81 27.10 1.09
C PRO A 134 11.67 27.87 -0.23
N THR A 135 12.76 28.46 -0.72
CA THR A 135 12.80 29.20 -2.00
C THR A 135 13.46 28.42 -3.13
N ASP A 136 14.13 27.31 -2.82
CA ASP A 136 14.78 26.43 -3.79
C ASP A 136 14.21 25.00 -3.70
N VAL A 137 13.77 24.48 -4.83
CA VAL A 137 13.25 23.11 -5.00
C VAL A 137 14.30 22.02 -4.75
N ARG A 138 15.59 22.39 -4.77
CA ARG A 138 16.72 21.51 -4.44
C ARG A 138 17.20 21.63 -2.99
N SER A 139 16.60 22.51 -2.19
CA SER A 139 16.93 22.71 -0.78
C SER A 139 15.70 22.55 0.12
N GLY A 140 14.92 21.50 -0.12
CA GLY A 140 13.70 21.19 0.62
C GLY A 140 13.87 20.10 1.69
N ALA A 141 12.75 19.75 2.33
CA ALA A 141 12.71 18.70 3.34
C ALA A 141 13.12 17.32 2.81
N PHE A 142 12.83 17.04 1.54
CA PHE A 142 13.24 15.80 0.88
C PHE A 142 14.76 15.67 0.85
N GLN A 143 15.45 16.72 0.39
CA GLN A 143 16.92 16.76 0.33
C GLN A 143 17.56 16.67 1.71
N SER A 144 16.96 17.33 2.70
CA SER A 144 17.39 17.23 4.10
C SER A 144 17.27 15.81 4.66
N ALA A 145 16.17 15.11 4.36
CA ALA A 145 15.92 13.75 4.85
C ALA A 145 16.83 12.69 4.20
N PHE A 146 16.98 12.77 2.88
CA PHE A 146 17.74 11.81 2.08
C PHE A 146 19.21 12.18 1.89
N LYS A 147 19.63 13.34 2.43
CA LYS A 147 21.01 13.87 2.30
C LYS A 147 21.47 13.87 0.84
N THR A 148 20.68 14.48 -0.02
CA THR A 148 20.87 14.46 -1.48
C THR A 148 20.62 15.83 -2.08
N GLU A 149 21.27 16.15 -3.19
CA GLU A 149 20.99 17.36 -3.99
C GLU A 149 19.93 17.13 -5.08
N LYS A 150 19.53 15.86 -5.28
CA LYS A 150 18.53 15.46 -6.26
C LYS A 150 17.13 15.91 -5.84
N ASN A 151 16.28 16.21 -6.81
CA ASN A 151 14.85 16.25 -6.56
C ASN A 151 14.30 14.82 -6.35
N MET A 152 13.05 14.70 -5.89
CA MET A 152 12.42 13.40 -5.60
C MET A 152 12.51 12.41 -6.78
N PHE A 153 12.13 12.84 -8.00
CA PHE A 153 12.12 11.95 -9.16
C PHE A 153 13.52 11.52 -9.60
N GLU A 154 14.48 12.45 -9.57
CA GLU A 154 15.89 12.16 -9.82
C GLU A 154 16.44 11.17 -8.80
N TYR A 155 16.04 11.28 -7.52
CA TYR A 155 16.44 10.35 -6.47
C TYR A 155 15.85 8.97 -6.71
N LEU A 156 14.53 8.84 -6.94
CA LEU A 156 13.88 7.55 -7.18
C LEU A 156 14.46 6.83 -8.42
N THR A 157 14.72 7.58 -9.50
CA THR A 157 15.31 7.03 -10.74
C THR A 157 16.75 6.57 -10.50
N ALA A 158 17.51 7.27 -9.66
CA ALA A 158 18.91 6.93 -9.35
C ALA A 158 19.04 5.76 -8.35
N HIS A 159 17.96 5.32 -7.71
CA HIS A 159 17.97 4.24 -6.71
C HIS A 159 17.00 3.11 -7.11
N PRO A 160 17.36 2.27 -8.10
CA PRO A 160 16.57 1.08 -8.43
C PRO A 160 16.37 0.18 -7.21
N PRO A 161 15.19 -0.44 -7.04
CA PRO A 161 14.05 -0.45 -7.97
C PRO A 161 13.06 0.72 -7.82
N LEU A 162 13.33 1.73 -6.97
CA LEU A 162 12.33 2.72 -6.53
C LEU A 162 11.65 3.48 -7.68
N GLY A 163 12.37 3.82 -8.76
CA GLY A 163 11.76 4.48 -9.92
C GLY A 163 10.68 3.62 -10.61
N GLN A 164 10.94 2.32 -10.78
CA GLN A 164 9.94 1.40 -11.34
C GLN A 164 8.77 1.22 -10.36
N GLN A 165 9.07 1.07 -9.07
CA GLN A 165 8.04 0.92 -8.04
C GLN A 165 7.12 2.14 -7.95
N PHE A 166 7.68 3.34 -8.15
CA PHE A 166 6.92 4.56 -8.24
C PHE A 166 5.99 4.57 -9.47
N ASN A 167 6.47 4.12 -10.64
CA ASN A 167 5.64 4.03 -11.84
C ASN A 167 4.46 3.07 -11.64
N HIS A 168 4.72 1.90 -11.04
CA HIS A 168 3.71 0.93 -10.64
C HIS A 168 2.68 1.53 -9.68
N HIS A 169 3.12 2.28 -8.66
CA HIS A 169 2.23 3.00 -7.74
C HIS A 169 1.31 4.00 -8.46
N MET A 170 1.87 4.79 -9.38
CA MET A 170 1.11 5.78 -10.15
C MET A 170 0.07 5.12 -11.07
N GLU A 171 0.40 3.95 -11.64
CA GLU A 171 -0.54 3.17 -12.43
C GLU A 171 -1.71 2.64 -11.58
N ALA A 172 -1.43 2.07 -10.40
CA ALA A 172 -2.48 1.61 -9.49
C ALA A 172 -3.40 2.75 -9.05
N LYS A 173 -2.84 3.92 -8.71
CA LYS A 173 -3.61 5.12 -8.37
C LYS A 173 -4.54 5.55 -9.51
N LEU A 174 -4.04 5.56 -10.75
CA LEU A 174 -4.84 5.93 -11.92
C LEU A 174 -6.02 4.97 -12.10
N ARG A 175 -5.79 3.65 -11.99
CA ARG A 175 -6.85 2.64 -12.08
C ARG A 175 -7.91 2.81 -11.00
N TYR A 176 -7.50 3.09 -9.76
CA TYR A 176 -8.43 3.37 -8.65
C TYR A 176 -9.28 4.63 -8.91
N ALA A 177 -8.65 5.72 -9.36
CA ALA A 177 -9.36 6.97 -9.66
C ALA A 177 -10.40 6.80 -10.78
N THR A 178 -10.08 6.03 -11.82
CA THR A 178 -11.05 5.70 -12.89
C THR A 178 -12.19 4.81 -12.38
N HIS A 179 -11.90 3.85 -11.50
CA HIS A 179 -12.92 3.01 -10.89
C HIS A 179 -13.91 3.82 -10.03
N LEU A 180 -13.42 4.76 -9.21
CA LEU A 180 -14.28 5.66 -8.44
C LEU A 180 -15.16 6.55 -9.34
N ARG A 181 -14.61 7.06 -10.45
CA ARG A 181 -15.37 7.87 -11.41
C ARG A 181 -16.48 7.07 -12.10
N ALA A 182 -16.23 5.80 -12.41
CA ALA A 182 -17.24 4.90 -12.98
C ALA A 182 -18.37 4.59 -11.97
N ILE A 183 -18.01 4.35 -10.71
CA ILE A 183 -18.97 4.18 -9.61
C ILE A 183 -19.81 5.45 -9.44
N ASP A 184 -19.19 6.64 -9.44
CA ASP A 184 -19.90 7.91 -9.27
C ASP A 184 -20.85 8.19 -10.45
N SER A 185 -20.45 7.91 -11.70
CA SER A 185 -21.33 8.09 -12.86
C SER A 185 -22.53 7.14 -12.89
N ASP A 186 -22.37 5.89 -12.44
CA ASP A 186 -23.46 4.90 -12.44
C ASP A 186 -24.39 5.07 -11.22
N HIS A 187 -23.86 5.52 -10.08
CA HIS A 187 -24.63 5.75 -8.86
C HIS A 187 -25.47 7.03 -8.88
N LEU A 188 -25.00 8.11 -9.53
CA LEU A 188 -25.78 9.35 -9.67
C LEU A 188 -27.04 9.18 -10.53
N LEU A 189 -27.11 8.14 -11.36
CA LEU A 189 -28.23 7.93 -12.30
C LEU A 189 -29.21 6.82 -11.90
N THR A 190 -28.86 5.88 -10.99
CA THR A 190 -29.69 4.67 -10.83
C THR A 190 -30.04 4.20 -9.41
N ASN A 191 -29.50 4.81 -8.34
CA ASN A 191 -29.78 4.46 -6.93
C ASN A 191 -29.90 2.93 -6.67
N ARG A 192 -29.01 2.13 -7.25
CA ARG A 192 -28.93 0.68 -7.05
C ARG A 192 -27.69 0.34 -6.22
N ALA A 193 -27.79 -0.71 -5.40
CA ALA A 193 -26.71 -1.18 -4.54
C ALA A 193 -25.52 -1.73 -5.37
N VAL A 194 -24.31 -1.49 -4.87
CA VAL A 194 -23.04 -1.95 -5.46
C VAL A 194 -23.05 -3.47 -5.61
N VAL A 195 -22.95 -3.97 -6.85
CA VAL A 195 -22.66 -5.39 -7.12
C VAL A 195 -21.16 -5.52 -7.39
N PRO A 196 -20.40 -6.36 -6.65
CA PRO A 196 -18.99 -6.58 -6.95
C PRO A 196 -18.83 -7.28 -8.30
N ILE A 197 -18.05 -6.69 -9.21
CA ILE A 197 -17.65 -7.33 -10.48
C ILE A 197 -16.34 -8.08 -10.24
N PRO A 198 -16.21 -9.37 -10.62
CA PRO A 198 -14.96 -10.12 -10.46
C PRO A 198 -13.82 -9.54 -11.31
N LEU A 199 -12.60 -9.58 -10.77
CA LEU A 199 -11.38 -8.98 -11.33
C LEU A 199 -10.83 -9.62 -12.64
N THR A 200 -11.60 -10.46 -13.32
CA THR A 200 -11.15 -11.17 -14.52
C THR A 200 -12.17 -11.01 -15.63
N THR A 201 -11.95 -10.07 -16.57
CA THR A 201 -12.21 -10.21 -18.01
C THR A 201 -12.08 -8.86 -18.73
N ARG A 202 -10.93 -8.63 -19.38
CA ARG A 202 -10.76 -8.04 -20.72
C ARG A 202 -9.27 -7.89 -21.03
N LEU A 203 -8.58 -9.03 -21.06
CA LEU A 203 -7.57 -9.26 -22.07
C LEU A 203 -8.30 -10.05 -23.17
N ASP A 204 -7.97 -9.80 -24.43
CA ASP A 204 -8.54 -10.43 -25.63
C ASP A 204 -9.71 -9.66 -26.27
N ALA A 205 -9.37 -8.59 -26.99
CA ALA A 205 -10.04 -8.25 -28.25
C ALA A 205 -9.00 -7.68 -29.22
N GLU A 206 -8.74 -8.44 -30.29
CA GLU A 206 -7.88 -8.14 -31.43
C GLU A 206 -8.27 -6.84 -32.19
N PRO A 207 -7.35 -6.25 -32.96
CA PRO A 207 -7.60 -5.02 -33.70
C PRO A 207 -8.43 -5.30 -34.96
N THR A 208 -9.65 -4.78 -35.03
CA THR A 208 -10.43 -4.77 -36.27
C THR A 208 -9.79 -3.79 -37.27
N GLN A 209 -9.32 -4.37 -38.38
CA GLN A 209 -8.93 -3.70 -39.61
C GLN A 209 -10.08 -2.83 -40.14
N HIS A 210 -9.81 -1.57 -40.46
CA HIS A 210 -10.67 -0.78 -41.32
C HIS A 210 -10.18 -0.89 -42.77
N SER A 211 -11.00 -1.51 -43.63
CA SER A 211 -10.92 -1.37 -45.09
C SER A 211 -12.18 -0.69 -45.62
N ALA A 212 -11.94 0.35 -46.42
CA ALA A 212 -12.73 0.96 -47.50
C ALA A 212 -12.92 2.46 -47.29
#